data_AF-X5Q367-F1
#
_entry.id   AF-X5Q367-F1
#
_cell.length_a   1.000
_cell.length_b   1.000
_cell.length_c   1.000
_cell.angle_alpha   90.00
_cell.angle_beta   90.00
_cell.angle_gamma   90.00
#
_symmetry.space_group_name_H-M   'P 1'
#
loop_
_entity.id
_entity.type
_entity.pdbx_description
1 polymer ?
#
loop_
_entity_poly.entity_id
_entity_poly.type
_entity_poly.pdbx_seq_one_letter_code
_entity_poly.pdbx_strand_id
1 'polypeptide(L)' 'MQSVTLHELRHTYASTVVRNGAPLIIVAQALGHSDTRMAEKHYAHLAPSYVADTIRRMAPYI' A
#
# COMPACT_ATOMS: atom_id res chain seq x y z
N MET A 1 4.70 -22.67 -15.17
CA MET A 1 4.06 -21.34 -15.37
C MET A 1 3.08 -21.12 -14.26
N GLN A 2 3.17 -20.01 -13.51
CA GLN A 2 2.17 -19.69 -12.50
C GLN A 2 0.89 -19.21 -13.20
N SER A 3 -0.26 -19.73 -12.79
CA SER A 3 -1.56 -19.35 -13.31
C SER A 3 -1.97 -17.98 -12.78
N VAL A 4 -2.28 -17.05 -13.67
CA VAL A 4 -2.85 -15.74 -13.29
C VAL A 4 -4.32 -15.94 -12.90
N THR A 5 -4.69 -15.43 -11.74
CA THR A 5 -6.07 -15.51 -11.21
C THR A 5 -6.62 -14.12 -10.94
N LEU A 6 -7.94 -14.00 -10.74
CA LEU A 6 -8.56 -12.73 -10.30
C LEU A 6 -7.99 -12.24 -8.95
N HIS A 7 -7.52 -13.16 -8.11
CA HIS A 7 -6.87 -12.83 -6.85
C HIS A 7 -5.54 -12.10 -7.07
N GLU A 8 -4.75 -12.52 -8.05
CA GLU A 8 -3.50 -11.85 -8.44
C GLU A 8 -3.76 -10.43 -8.97
N LEU A 9 -4.82 -10.25 -9.76
CA LEU A 9 -5.23 -8.92 -10.23
C LEU A 9 -5.65 -8.01 -9.08
N ARG A 10 -6.39 -8.54 -8.09
CA ARG A 10 -6.76 -7.81 -6.87
C ARG A 10 -5.52 -7.37 -6.08
N HIS A 11 -4.51 -8.23 -5.96
CA HIS A 11 -3.23 -7.89 -5.35
C HIS A 11 -2.46 -6.84 -6.15
N THR A 12 -2.47 -6.93 -7.47
CA THR A 12 -1.81 -5.98 -8.36
C THR A 12 -2.43 -4.59 -8.22
N TYR A 13 -3.76 -4.50 -8.20
CA TYR A 13 -4.49 -3.26 -7.93
C TYR A 13 -4.06 -2.67 -6.58
N ALA A 14 -4.23 -3.42 -5.49
CA ALA A 14 -3.94 -2.96 -4.14
C ALA A 14 -2.48 -2.49 -3.97
N SER A 15 -1.53 -3.26 -4.50
CA SER A 15 -0.10 -2.92 -4.45
C SER A 15 0.22 -1.63 -5.19
N THR A 16 -0.45 -1.40 -6.33
CA THR A 16 -0.26 -0.19 -7.14
C THR A 16 -0.80 1.05 -6.44
N VAL A 17 -2.03 1.00 -5.92
CA VAL A 17 -2.61 2.18 -5.25
C VAL A 17 -1.89 2.51 -3.94
N VAL A 18 -1.47 1.52 -3.16
CA VAL A 18 -0.70 1.76 -1.93
C VAL A 18 0.66 2.40 -2.24
N ARG A 19 1.36 1.92 -3.27
CA ARG A 19 2.64 2.52 -3.71
C ARG A 19 2.47 3.96 -4.17
N ASN A 20 1.32 4.30 -4.75
CA ASN A 20 0.96 5.67 -5.14
C ASN A 20 0.55 6.55 -3.94
N GLY A 21 0.64 6.05 -2.70
CA GLY A 21 0.38 6.81 -1.49
C GLY A 21 -1.07 6.78 -1.01
N ALA A 22 -1.91 5.90 -1.55
CA ALA A 22 -3.26 5.74 -1.03
C ALA A 22 -3.23 5.21 0.42
N PRO A 23 -4.00 5.80 1.35
CA PRO A 23 -4.09 5.29 2.72
C PRO A 23 -4.65 3.87 2.75
N LEU A 24 -4.08 3.00 3.59
CA LEU A 24 -4.50 1.60 3.70
C LEU A 24 -5.99 1.42 4.04
N ILE A 25 -6.57 2.35 4.78
CA ILE A 25 -8.01 2.33 5.10
C ILE A 25 -8.88 2.50 3.85
N ILE A 26 -8.47 3.34 2.91
CA ILE A 26 -9.18 3.55 1.65
C ILE A 26 -9.02 2.33 0.76
N VAL A 27 -7.82 1.76 0.71
CA VAL A 27 -7.54 0.54 -0.05
C VAL A 27 -8.35 -0.63 0.50
N ALA A 28 -8.42 -0.81 1.82
CA ALA A 28 -9.22 -1.85 2.47
C ALA A 28 -10.71 -1.72 2.11
N GLN A 29 -11.26 -0.50 2.14
CA GLN A 29 -12.65 -0.24 1.75
C GLN A 29 -12.91 -0.55 0.26
N ALA A 30 -12.03 -0.09 -0.64
CA ALA A 30 -12.13 -0.37 -2.07
C ALA A 30 -12.06 -1.87 -2.39
N LEU A 31 -11.35 -2.62 -1.56
CA LEU A 31 -11.20 -4.06 -1.64
C LEU A 31 -12.37 -4.84 -0.99
N GLY A 32 -13.31 -4.15 -0.35
CA GLY A 32 -14.44 -4.76 0.36
C GLY A 32 -14.04 -5.47 1.66
N HIS A 33 -12.93 -5.07 2.28
CA HIS A 33 -12.53 -5.60 3.58
C HIS A 33 -13.41 -5.02 4.70
N SER A 34 -13.74 -5.85 5.70
CA SER A 34 -14.46 -5.43 6.91
C SER A 34 -13.62 -4.55 7.84
N ASP A 35 -12.30 -4.65 7.74
CA ASP A 35 -11.32 -3.92 8.52
C ASP A 35 -9.99 -3.80 7.76
N THR A 36 -9.03 -3.06 8.32
CA THR A 36 -7.74 -2.80 7.68
C THR A 36 -6.71 -3.92 7.87
N ARG A 37 -6.95 -4.91 8.73
CA ARG A 37 -5.91 -5.87 9.16
C ARG A 37 -5.34 -6.66 7.99
N MET A 38 -6.20 -7.03 7.03
CA MET A 38 -5.76 -7.72 5.81
C MET A 38 -4.93 -6.80 4.90
N ALA A 39 -5.36 -5.56 4.69
CA ALA A 39 -4.61 -4.60 3.88
C ALA A 39 -3.27 -4.25 4.52
N GLU A 40 -3.23 -4.07 5.85
CA GLU A 40 -2.01 -3.81 6.61
C GLU A 40 -1.02 -4.97 6.49
N LYS A 41 -1.48 -6.20 6.73
CA LYS A 41 -0.66 -7.41 6.66
C LYS A 41 0.01 -7.57 5.29
N HIS A 42 -0.71 -7.26 4.21
CA HIS A 42 -0.25 -7.55 2.85
C HIS A 42 0.41 -6.37 2.15
N TYR A 43 0.03 -5.12 2.45
CA TYR A 43 0.45 -3.96 1.66
C TYR A 43 1.10 -2.84 2.48
N ALA A 44 1.12 -2.87 3.81
CA ALA A 44 1.66 -1.74 4.59
C ALA A 44 3.13 -1.42 4.26
N HIS A 45 3.93 -2.43 3.93
CA HIS A 45 5.32 -2.27 3.53
C HIS A 45 5.51 -1.55 2.18
N LEU A 46 4.45 -1.46 1.36
CA LEU A 46 4.46 -0.73 0.09
C LEU A 46 4.10 0.74 0.27
N ALA A 47 3.55 1.12 1.42
CA ALA A 47 3.15 2.49 1.67
C ALA A 47 4.41 3.39 1.72
N PRO A 48 4.33 4.62 1.19
CA PRO A 48 5.41 5.59 1.35
C PRO A 48 5.75 5.75 2.83
N SER A 49 7.04 5.66 3.15
CA SER A 49 7.48 5.84 4.54
C SER A 49 7.38 7.31 4.90
N TYR A 50 6.31 7.66 5.64
CA TYR A 50 6.13 9.00 6.18
C TYR A 50 7.36 9.47 6.96
N VAL A 51 8.03 8.56 7.68
CA VAL A 51 9.26 8.84 8.41
C VAL A 51 10.40 9.20 7.45
N ALA A 52 10.67 8.36 6.44
CA ALA A 52 11.75 8.62 5.49
C ALA A 52 11.51 9.90 4.68
N ASP A 53 10.26 10.14 4.27
CA ASP A 53 9.89 11.33 3.51
C ASP A 53 9.96 12.59 4.38
N THR A 54 9.53 12.52 5.64
CA THR A 54 9.67 13.62 6.59
C THR A 54 11.13 13.93 6.86
N ILE A 55 11.96 12.91 7.09
CA ILE A 55 13.41 13.10 7.28
C ILE A 55 14.04 13.73 6.04
N ARG A 56 13.72 13.26 4.82
CA ARG A 56 14.23 13.89 3.59
C ARG A 56 13.82 15.35 3.45
N ARG A 57 12.57 15.68 3.81
CA ARG A 57 12.06 17.07 3.74
C ARG A 57 12.67 17.99 4.78
N MET A 58 12.94 17.47 5.97
CA MET A 58 13.41 18.24 7.12
C MET A 58 14.94 18.20 7.29
N ALA A 59 15.63 17.29 6.59
CA ALA A 59 17.08 17.21 6.64
C ALA A 59 17.67 18.50 6.05
N PRO A 60 18.58 19.18 6.76
CA PRO A 60 19.28 20.34 6.21
C PRO A 60 20.09 19.91 4.98
N TYR A 61 20.06 20.72 3.93
CA TYR A 61 20.99 20.59 2.81
C TYR A 61 22.40 20.85 3.35
N ILE A 62 23.22 19.81 3.40
CA ILE A 62 24.67 19.88 3.65
C ILE A 62 25.40 19.52 2.36
#